data_AF-A0A9D2K974-F1
#
_entry.id   AF-A0A9D2K974-F1
#
_cell.length_a   1.000
_cell.length_b   1.000
_cell.length_c   1.000
_cell.angle_alpha   90.00
_cell.angle_beta   90.00
_cell.angle_gamma   90.00
#
_symmetry.space_group_name_H-M   'P 1'
#
loop_
_entity.id
_entity.type
_entity.pdbx_description
1 polymer ?
#
loop_
_entity_poly.entity_id
_entity_poly.type
_entity_poly.pdbx_seq_one_letter_code
_entity_poly.pdbx_strand_id
1 'polypeptide(L)'
;MMDFEEYIRQGEPSRAERAQAWRTAIGLQDVDGLKPSAYLIDTAREHIEGDISLREVRQRIESYYESRTAREDTGSDERTKEADTVSYRITELLAEQAFSMTPAELIRIHRYLFTGIYKFAGRIRDYNISKKEWVLDGGTVIYAGAGLITETLEYDISTERDFSYEGLTADEAVRHIARFISNL
;
A
#
# COMPACT_ATOMS: atom_id res chain seq x y z
N MET A 1 -4.18 10.94 16.79
CA MET A 1 -3.66 11.59 15.57
C MET A 1 -2.18 11.27 15.54
N MET A 2 -1.76 10.36 14.65
CA MET A 2 -0.37 9.91 14.55
C MET A 2 0.37 10.96 13.73
N ASP A 3 0.99 11.91 14.41
CA ASP A 3 1.39 13.16 13.77
C ASP A 3 2.87 13.16 13.38
N PHE A 4 3.17 12.73 12.16
CA PHE A 4 4.47 12.95 11.53
C PHE A 4 4.59 14.35 10.91
N GLU A 5 3.59 15.24 11.05
CA GLU A 5 3.64 16.60 10.48
C GLU A 5 4.79 17.41 11.05
N GLU A 6 5.24 17.13 12.27
CA GLU A 6 6.41 17.77 12.85
C GLU A 6 7.65 17.56 11.96
N TYR A 7 7.92 16.33 11.53
CA TYR A 7 9.05 16.01 10.66
C TYR A 7 8.90 16.62 9.26
N ILE A 8 7.66 16.71 8.75
CA ILE A 8 7.38 17.37 7.47
C ILE A 8 7.62 18.88 7.56
N ARG A 9 7.33 19.51 8.71
CA ARG A 9 7.53 20.96 8.94
C ARG A 9 8.98 21.33 9.24
N GLN A 10 9.77 20.45 9.86
CA GLN A 10 11.16 20.73 10.24
C GLN A 10 12.11 20.92 9.04
N GLY A 11 11.72 20.48 7.84
CA GLY A 11 12.38 20.88 6.58
C GLY A 11 13.70 20.18 6.25
N GLU A 12 14.16 19.20 7.05
CA GLU A 12 15.25 18.32 6.65
C GLU A 12 14.77 17.39 5.52
N PRO A 13 15.31 17.50 4.28
CA PRO A 13 14.73 16.83 3.11
C PRO A 13 14.57 15.32 3.29
N SER A 14 15.61 14.65 3.82
CA SER A 14 15.60 13.20 4.03
C SER A 14 14.61 12.75 5.12
N ARG A 15 14.40 13.55 6.17
CA ARG A 15 13.40 13.26 7.21
C ARG A 15 11.98 13.48 6.71
N ALA A 16 11.75 14.57 5.97
CA ALA A 16 10.46 14.89 5.38
C ALA A 16 10.02 13.82 4.37
N GLU A 17 10.93 13.34 3.52
CA GLU A 17 10.68 12.24 2.58
C GLU A 17 10.29 10.94 3.28
N ARG A 18 11.04 10.54 4.32
CA ARG A 18 10.73 9.34 5.12
C ARG A 18 9.40 9.48 5.87
N ALA A 19 9.14 10.65 6.44
CA ALA A 19 7.89 10.93 7.13
C ALA A 19 6.70 10.86 6.17
N GLN A 20 6.85 11.36 4.94
CA GLN A 20 5.82 11.27 3.91
C GLN A 20 5.55 9.82 3.48
N ALA A 21 6.61 9.02 3.32
CA ALA A 21 6.48 7.60 2.99
C ALA A 21 5.73 6.84 4.08
N TRP A 22 6.11 7.01 5.35
CA TRP A 22 5.41 6.37 6.48
C TRP A 22 3.97 6.85 6.64
N ARG A 23 3.71 8.15 6.49
CA ARG A 23 2.35 8.71 6.52
C ARG A 23 1.47 8.08 5.45
N THR A 24 2.00 7.92 4.25
CA THR A 24 1.29 7.31 3.11
C THR A 24 1.01 5.83 3.39
N ALA A 25 2.03 5.08 3.81
CA ALA A 25 1.93 3.66 4.08
C ALA A 25 0.92 3.33 5.19
N ILE A 26 0.94 4.09 6.29
CA ILE A 26 0.02 3.95 7.42
C ILE A 26 -1.40 4.39 7.03
N GLY A 27 -1.53 5.54 6.34
CA GLY A 27 -2.84 6.04 5.90
C GLY A 27 -3.55 5.09 4.92
N LEU A 28 -2.80 4.34 4.11
CA LEU A 28 -3.36 3.30 3.24
C LEU A 28 -3.97 2.13 4.03
N GLN A 29 -3.51 1.86 5.26
CA GLN A 29 -4.11 0.81 6.11
C GLN A 29 -5.48 1.24 6.66
N ASP A 30 -5.64 2.52 6.98
CA ASP A 30 -6.88 3.08 7.51
C ASP A 30 -8.06 2.94 6.52
N VAL A 31 -7.78 2.89 5.22
CA VAL A 31 -8.79 2.66 4.15
C VAL A 31 -9.54 1.34 4.36
N ASP A 32 -8.84 0.30 4.82
CA ASP A 32 -9.39 -1.02 5.14
C ASP A 32 -9.82 -1.15 6.62
N GLY A 33 -9.80 -0.04 7.36
CA GLY A 33 -10.05 0.01 8.80
C GLY A 33 -9.01 -0.75 9.62
N LEU A 34 -7.83 -1.01 9.06
CA LEU A 34 -6.71 -1.62 9.74
C LEU A 34 -5.94 -0.57 10.53
N LYS A 35 -5.47 -0.95 11.72
CA LYS A 35 -4.72 -0.04 12.60
C LYS A 35 -3.34 -0.63 12.86
N PRO A 36 -2.26 0.09 12.54
CA PRO A 36 -0.93 -0.31 12.95
C PRO A 36 -0.76 -0.35 14.48
N SER A 37 0.19 -1.14 14.93
CA SER A 37 0.57 -1.21 16.34
C SER A 37 1.36 0.02 16.78
N ALA A 38 1.34 0.31 18.08
CA ALA A 38 2.23 1.33 18.65
C ALA A 38 3.72 1.00 18.39
N TYR A 39 4.07 -0.29 18.35
CA TYR A 39 5.43 -0.73 18.07
C TYR A 39 5.90 -0.34 16.67
N LEU A 40 5.04 -0.43 15.65
CA LEU A 40 5.35 0.09 14.32
C LEU A 40 5.56 1.60 14.36
N ILE A 41 4.69 2.35 15.04
CA ILE A 41 4.77 3.82 15.08
C ILE A 41 6.09 4.28 15.69
N ASP A 42 6.53 3.67 16.80
CA ASP A 42 7.81 3.99 17.41
C ASP A 42 8.99 3.59 16.51
N THR A 43 8.91 2.41 15.88
CA THR A 43 9.92 1.97 14.89
C THR A 43 10.00 2.91 13.68
N ALA A 44 8.87 3.45 13.21
CA ALA A 44 8.81 4.40 12.12
C ALA A 44 9.49 5.73 12.49
N ARG A 45 9.32 6.21 13.73
CA ARG A 45 10.00 7.41 14.24
C ARG A 45 11.52 7.25 14.23
N GLU A 46 12.03 6.14 14.76
CA GLU A 46 13.48 5.83 14.72
C GLU A 46 14.01 5.82 13.27
N HIS A 47 13.25 5.27 12.32
CA HIS A 47 13.63 5.30 10.90
C HIS A 47 13.63 6.72 10.32
N ILE A 48 12.61 7.52 10.63
CA ILE A 48 12.49 8.92 10.18
C ILE A 48 13.68 9.74 10.71
N GLU A 49 14.03 9.56 11.99
CA GLU A 49 15.15 10.23 12.64
C GLU A 49 16.51 9.79 12.08
N GLY A 50 16.57 8.57 11.52
CA GLY A 50 17.75 8.00 10.88
C GLY A 50 18.55 7.07 11.78
N ASP A 51 17.99 6.67 12.91
CA ASP A 51 18.62 5.79 13.89
C ASP A 51 18.67 4.34 13.41
N ILE A 52 17.74 3.96 12.55
CA ILE A 52 17.66 2.63 11.93
C ILE A 52 17.42 2.71 10.43
N SER A 53 17.87 1.68 9.72
CA SER A 53 17.58 1.44 8.30
C SER A 53 16.25 0.72 8.09
N LEU A 54 15.68 0.78 6.88
CA LEU A 54 14.50 -0.02 6.51
C LEU A 54 14.71 -1.53 6.70
N ARG A 55 15.95 -2.01 6.51
CA ARG A 55 16.29 -3.41 6.78
C ARG A 55 16.11 -3.77 8.26
N GLU A 56 16.51 -2.88 9.15
CA GLU A 56 16.34 -3.05 10.60
C GLU A 56 14.87 -2.91 11.01
N VAL A 57 14.11 -1.99 10.40
CA VAL A 57 12.65 -1.90 10.56
C VAL A 57 12.00 -3.26 10.27
N ARG A 58 12.26 -3.83 9.08
CA ARG A 58 11.75 -5.16 8.70
C ARG A 58 12.08 -6.21 9.75
N GLN A 59 13.37 -6.34 10.11
CA GLN A 59 13.83 -7.35 11.06
C GLN A 59 13.14 -7.24 12.42
N ARG A 60 12.97 -6.01 12.93
CA ARG A 60 12.27 -5.73 14.18
C ARG A 60 10.80 -6.14 14.12
N ILE A 61 10.08 -5.77 13.07
CA ILE A 61 8.66 -6.13 12.91
C ILE A 61 8.48 -7.64 12.74
N GLU A 62 9.29 -8.29 11.92
CA GLU A 62 9.24 -9.75 11.72
C GLU A 62 9.51 -10.49 13.05
N SER A 63 10.59 -10.11 13.76
CA SER A 63 10.94 -10.70 15.06
C SER A 63 9.86 -10.48 16.13
N TYR A 64 9.25 -9.30 16.15
CA TYR A 64 8.16 -8.96 17.07
C TYR A 64 6.99 -9.94 16.93
N TYR A 65 6.57 -10.22 15.69
CA TYR A 65 5.44 -11.12 15.44
C TYR A 65 5.79 -12.61 15.54
N GLU A 66 7.01 -13.02 15.18
CA GLU A 66 7.49 -14.39 15.41
C GLU A 66 7.46 -14.75 16.91
N SER A 67 7.91 -13.83 17.77
CA SER A 67 7.92 -14.04 19.22
C SER A 67 6.53 -14.09 19.87
N ARG A 68 5.54 -13.39 19.31
CA ARG A 68 4.15 -13.38 19.79
C ARG A 68 3.35 -14.59 19.34
N THR A 69 3.55 -15.08 18.11
CA THR A 69 2.90 -16.31 17.63
C THR A 69 3.26 -17.55 18.47
N ALA A 70 4.39 -17.51 19.19
CA ALA A 70 4.77 -18.57 20.13
C ALA A 70 4.04 -18.49 21.48
N ARG A 71 3.31 -17.42 21.79
CA ARG A 71 2.78 -17.12 23.12
C ARG A 71 1.25 -17.03 23.18
N GLU A 72 0.57 -16.46 22.19
CA GLU A 72 -0.90 -16.27 22.20
C GLU A 72 -1.46 -16.19 20.77
N ASP A 73 -2.60 -16.84 20.52
CA ASP A 73 -3.26 -16.93 19.21
C ASP A 73 -4.64 -16.26 19.31
N THR A 74 -4.70 -14.94 19.10
CA THR A 74 -5.98 -14.21 19.05
C THR A 74 -6.09 -13.46 17.72
N GLY A 75 -7.19 -13.62 16.98
CA GLY A 75 -7.36 -13.07 15.63
C GLY A 75 -7.31 -11.53 15.53
N SER A 76 -7.33 -10.80 16.65
CA SER A 76 -7.07 -9.34 16.69
C SER A 76 -5.61 -9.00 16.36
N ASP A 77 -4.68 -9.91 16.67
CA ASP A 77 -3.25 -9.71 16.41
C ASP A 77 -2.93 -9.88 14.91
N GLU A 78 -3.72 -10.66 14.15
CA GLU A 78 -3.47 -10.89 12.71
C GLU A 78 -3.74 -9.66 11.85
N ARG A 79 -4.84 -8.93 12.09
CA ARG A 79 -5.15 -7.69 11.33
C ARG A 79 -4.15 -6.57 11.64
N THR A 80 -3.71 -6.48 12.90
CA THR A 80 -2.66 -5.52 13.30
C THR A 80 -1.32 -5.91 12.68
N LYS A 81 -0.98 -7.20 12.67
CA LYS A 81 0.20 -7.74 11.98
C LYS A 81 0.21 -7.44 10.49
N GLU A 82 -0.93 -7.62 9.83
CA GLU A 82 -1.09 -7.24 8.42
C GLU A 82 -0.80 -5.75 8.25
N ALA A 83 -1.44 -4.87 9.03
CA ALA A 83 -1.24 -3.42 8.95
C ALA A 83 0.24 -3.03 9.10
N ASP A 84 0.92 -3.61 10.09
CA ASP A 84 2.34 -3.34 10.34
C ASP A 84 3.23 -3.83 9.20
N THR A 85 2.99 -5.06 8.75
CA THR A 85 3.78 -5.70 7.70
C THR A 85 3.63 -4.98 6.37
N VAL A 86 2.39 -4.65 6.00
CA VAL A 86 2.10 -3.95 4.75
C VAL A 86 2.62 -2.50 4.82
N SER A 87 2.53 -1.83 5.97
CA SER A 87 3.05 -0.46 6.12
C SER A 87 4.56 -0.36 5.88
N TYR A 88 5.37 -1.23 6.49
CA TYR A 88 6.82 -1.16 6.25
C TYR A 88 7.16 -1.53 4.80
N ARG A 89 6.43 -2.46 4.18
CA ARG A 89 6.63 -2.88 2.79
C ARG A 89 6.28 -1.77 1.80
N ILE A 90 5.19 -1.03 2.02
CA ILE A 90 4.87 0.17 1.24
C ILE A 90 5.98 1.20 1.39
N THR A 91 6.48 1.42 2.61
CA THR A 91 7.59 2.36 2.85
C THR A 91 8.86 1.96 2.10
N GLU A 92 9.18 0.66 2.04
CA GLU A 92 10.29 0.16 1.20
C GLU A 92 10.05 0.41 -0.29
N LEU A 93 8.85 0.11 -0.81
CA LEU A 93 8.51 0.36 -2.21
C LEU A 93 8.59 1.85 -2.58
N LEU A 94 8.14 2.75 -1.68
CA LEU A 94 8.23 4.20 -1.90
C LEU A 94 9.67 4.73 -1.85
N ALA A 95 10.58 4.00 -1.19
CA ALA A 95 12.01 4.32 -1.17
C ALA A 95 12.77 3.77 -2.41
N GLU A 96 12.18 2.82 -3.15
CA GLU A 96 12.73 2.35 -4.43
C GLU A 96 12.60 3.45 -5.50
N GLN A 97 13.68 3.72 -6.24
CA GLN A 97 13.65 4.67 -7.37
C GLN A 97 13.18 4.01 -8.69
N ALA A 98 12.98 2.69 -8.69
CA ALA A 98 12.60 1.93 -9.87
C ALA A 98 11.10 1.65 -9.85
N PHE A 99 10.37 2.23 -10.80
CA PHE A 99 8.96 1.95 -11.05
C PHE A 99 8.71 1.79 -12.54
N SER A 100 7.84 0.86 -12.91
CA SER A 100 7.46 0.62 -14.31
C SER A 100 5.96 0.45 -14.40
N MET A 101 5.29 1.30 -15.18
CA MET A 101 3.84 1.24 -15.35
C MET A 101 3.43 0.07 -16.24
N THR A 102 3.36 -1.13 -15.64
CA THR A 102 3.04 -2.40 -16.33
C THR A 102 2.15 -3.29 -15.45
N PRO A 103 1.34 -4.19 -16.05
CA PRO A 103 0.59 -5.18 -15.28
C PRO A 103 1.48 -6.08 -14.43
N ALA A 104 2.67 -6.43 -14.92
CA ALA A 104 3.64 -7.23 -14.19
C ALA A 104 4.12 -6.53 -12.90
N GLU A 105 4.28 -5.21 -12.95
CA GLU A 105 4.66 -4.41 -11.78
C GLU A 105 3.54 -4.36 -10.74
N LEU A 106 2.28 -4.20 -11.16
CA LEU A 106 1.13 -4.26 -10.26
C LEU A 106 1.07 -5.63 -9.54
N ILE A 107 1.30 -6.71 -10.27
CA ILE A 107 1.37 -8.06 -9.70
C ILE A 107 2.56 -8.22 -8.76
N ARG A 108 3.73 -7.64 -9.09
CA ARG A 108 4.93 -7.63 -8.24
C ARG A 108 4.63 -6.92 -6.92
N ILE A 109 4.06 -5.73 -6.97
CA ILE A 109 3.67 -4.94 -5.80
C ILE A 109 2.70 -5.74 -4.93
N HIS A 110 1.62 -6.28 -5.50
CA HIS A 110 0.67 -7.09 -4.74
C HIS A 110 1.35 -8.33 -4.13
N ARG A 111 2.26 -9.00 -4.85
CA ARG A 111 3.01 -10.13 -4.30
C ARG A 111 3.84 -9.69 -3.11
N TYR A 112 4.60 -8.61 -3.27
CA TYR A 112 5.52 -8.11 -2.26
C TYR A 112 4.77 -7.71 -0.99
N LEU A 113 3.71 -6.90 -1.13
CA LEU A 113 2.91 -6.42 0.00
C LEU A 113 2.32 -7.58 0.82
N PHE A 114 1.79 -8.61 0.14
CA PHE A 114 0.94 -9.61 0.79
C PHE A 114 1.54 -11.00 0.96
N THR A 115 2.79 -11.24 0.54
CA THR A 115 3.46 -12.54 0.75
C THR A 115 3.56 -12.85 2.23
N GLY A 116 3.14 -14.06 2.62
CA GLY A 116 3.07 -14.49 4.02
C GLY A 116 1.83 -14.03 4.78
N ILE A 117 0.98 -13.18 4.17
CA ILE A 117 -0.33 -12.75 4.69
C ILE A 117 -1.44 -13.49 3.94
N TYR A 118 -1.43 -13.40 2.60
CA TYR A 118 -2.42 -14.06 1.75
C TYR A 118 -1.79 -15.14 0.86
N LYS A 119 -2.44 -16.32 0.78
CA LYS A 119 -2.01 -17.43 -0.08
C LYS A 119 -2.03 -17.10 -1.57
N PHE A 120 -2.80 -16.09 -1.95
CA PHE A 120 -2.99 -15.64 -3.34
C PHE A 120 -2.17 -14.40 -3.68
N ALA A 121 -1.20 -13.99 -2.85
CA ALA A 121 -0.37 -12.82 -3.12
C ALA A 121 0.26 -12.86 -4.52
N GLY A 122 -0.04 -11.84 -5.34
CA GLY A 122 0.45 -11.72 -6.71
C GLY A 122 -0.18 -12.71 -7.69
N ARG A 123 -1.43 -13.10 -7.46
CA ARG A 123 -2.24 -13.90 -8.39
C ARG A 123 -3.44 -13.08 -8.85
N ILE A 124 -3.71 -13.09 -10.15
CA ILE A 124 -4.97 -12.61 -10.72
C ILE A 124 -6.06 -13.64 -10.37
N ARG A 125 -7.24 -13.17 -9.95
CA ARG A 125 -8.37 -14.04 -9.66
C ARG A 125 -8.86 -14.74 -10.93
N ASP A 126 -9.32 -15.99 -10.77
CA ASP A 126 -9.84 -16.85 -11.83
C ASP A 126 -11.37 -17.03 -11.76
N TYR A 127 -12.04 -16.28 -10.87
CA TYR A 127 -13.49 -16.26 -10.71
C TYR A 127 -14.04 -14.83 -10.69
N ASN A 128 -15.32 -14.69 -11.06
CA ASN A 128 -16.01 -13.41 -11.01
C ASN A 128 -16.37 -13.05 -9.57
N ILE A 129 -16.21 -11.77 -9.24
CA ILE A 129 -16.59 -11.23 -7.94
C ILE A 129 -17.72 -10.23 -8.10
N SER A 130 -18.46 -10.05 -7.02
CA SER A 130 -19.57 -9.13 -6.95
C SER A 130 -19.56 -8.53 -5.54
N LYS A 131 -19.55 -7.21 -5.44
CA LYS A 131 -19.56 -6.53 -4.15
C LYS A 131 -20.82 -5.70 -4.03
N LYS A 132 -21.59 -5.96 -2.97
CA LYS A 132 -22.72 -5.11 -2.61
C LYS A 132 -22.16 -3.83 -2.02
N GLU A 133 -22.48 -2.72 -2.65
CA GLU A 133 -22.01 -1.41 -2.20
C GLU A 133 -23.16 -0.66 -1.54
N TRP A 134 -22.93 -0.18 -0.32
CA TRP A 134 -23.93 0.56 0.45
C TRP A 134 -24.36 1.85 -0.26
N VAL A 135 -23.45 2.48 -1.00
CA VAL A 135 -23.72 3.69 -1.80
C VAL A 135 -24.61 3.40 -3.02
N LEU A 136 -24.76 2.13 -3.41
CA LEU A 136 -25.62 1.69 -4.52
C LEU A 136 -26.97 1.15 -4.04
N ASP A 137 -27.41 1.50 -2.83
CA ASP A 137 -28.68 1.02 -2.22
C ASP A 137 -28.82 -0.52 -2.26
N GLY A 138 -27.72 -1.21 -1.97
CA GLY A 138 -27.66 -2.69 -2.02
C GLY A 138 -27.46 -3.28 -3.41
N GLY A 139 -27.34 -2.44 -4.44
CA GLY A 139 -26.87 -2.79 -5.78
C GLY A 139 -25.43 -3.30 -5.78
N THR A 140 -25.07 -3.99 -6.86
CA THR A 140 -23.79 -4.70 -6.99
C THR A 140 -22.93 -4.07 -8.06
N VAL A 141 -21.66 -3.79 -7.76
CA VAL A 141 -20.67 -3.45 -8.77
C VAL A 141 -20.32 -4.71 -9.55
N ILE A 142 -20.47 -4.64 -10.88
CA ILE A 142 -20.00 -5.68 -11.79
C ILE A 142 -18.54 -5.38 -12.10
N TYR A 143 -17.65 -6.23 -11.60
CA TYR A 143 -16.23 -6.17 -11.92
C TYR A 143 -15.95 -6.81 -13.28
N ALA A 144 -14.79 -6.52 -13.87
CA ALA A 144 -14.31 -7.18 -15.08
C ALA A 144 -14.41 -8.71 -14.95
N GLY A 145 -14.83 -9.38 -16.02
CA GLY A 145 -14.87 -10.85 -16.04
C GLY A 145 -13.48 -11.43 -15.81
N ALA A 146 -13.37 -12.50 -15.02
CA ALA A 146 -12.07 -13.07 -14.63
C ALA A 146 -11.18 -13.42 -15.83
N GLY A 147 -11.79 -13.94 -16.90
CA GLY A 147 -11.08 -14.26 -18.15
C GLY A 147 -10.57 -13.06 -18.95
N LEU A 148 -10.98 -11.83 -18.60
CA LEU A 148 -10.60 -10.60 -19.31
C LEU A 148 -9.64 -9.72 -18.50
N ILE A 149 -9.40 -10.00 -17.22
CA ILE A 149 -8.63 -9.10 -16.33
C ILE A 149 -7.26 -8.78 -16.91
N THR A 150 -6.54 -9.77 -17.42
CA THR A 150 -5.20 -9.56 -17.99
C THR A 150 -5.26 -8.61 -19.18
N GLU A 151 -6.18 -8.85 -20.13
CA GLU A 151 -6.32 -8.04 -21.35
C GLU A 151 -6.76 -6.61 -21.02
N THR A 152 -7.71 -6.45 -20.09
CA THR A 152 -8.18 -5.14 -19.64
C THR A 152 -7.07 -4.36 -18.92
N LEU A 153 -6.34 -4.99 -17.99
CA LEU A 153 -5.21 -4.35 -17.31
C LEU A 153 -4.08 -3.96 -18.30
N GLU A 154 -3.79 -4.80 -19.29
CA GLU A 154 -2.82 -4.46 -20.34
C GLU A 154 -3.25 -3.23 -21.14
N TYR A 155 -4.51 -3.18 -21.55
CA TYR A 155 -5.07 -2.04 -22.28
C TYR A 155 -5.05 -0.75 -21.44
N ASP A 156 -5.56 -0.79 -20.21
CA ASP A 156 -5.68 0.40 -19.36
C ASP A 156 -4.30 0.93 -18.95
N ILE A 157 -3.40 0.05 -18.50
CA ILE A 157 -2.05 0.46 -18.07
C ILE A 157 -1.22 0.96 -19.26
N SER A 158 -1.36 0.36 -20.45
CA SER A 158 -0.66 0.87 -21.64
C SER A 158 -1.17 2.25 -22.06
N THR A 159 -2.49 2.45 -22.04
CA THR A 159 -3.11 3.75 -22.33
C THR A 159 -2.61 4.83 -21.37
N GLU A 160 -2.58 4.53 -20.08
CA GLU A 160 -2.11 5.45 -19.05
C GLU A 160 -0.60 5.74 -19.16
N ARG A 161 0.20 4.72 -19.46
CA ARG A 161 1.64 4.89 -19.67
C ARG A 161 1.96 5.82 -20.85
N ASP A 162 1.12 5.83 -21.87
CA ASP A 162 1.29 6.68 -23.05
C ASP A 162 0.77 8.12 -22.82
N PHE A 163 0.11 8.39 -21.69
CA PHE A 163 -0.32 9.73 -21.31
C PHE A 163 0.84 10.55 -20.75
N SER A 164 0.99 11.79 -21.23
CA SER A 164 2.02 12.70 -20.72
C SER A 164 1.48 13.57 -19.58
N TYR A 165 2.16 13.49 -18.45
CA TYR A 165 1.96 14.38 -17.30
C TYR A 165 2.74 15.69 -17.41
N GLU A 166 3.57 15.85 -18.45
CA GLU A 166 4.41 17.03 -18.62
C GLU A 166 3.56 18.30 -18.80
N GLY A 167 3.87 19.34 -18.04
CA GLY A 167 3.18 20.62 -18.10
C GLY A 167 1.81 20.67 -17.40
N LEU A 168 1.34 19.56 -16.81
CA LEU A 168 0.11 19.57 -16.00
C LEU A 168 0.33 20.22 -14.64
N THR A 169 -0.68 20.93 -14.17
CA THR A 169 -0.79 21.30 -12.75
C THR A 169 -1.07 20.07 -11.89
N ALA A 170 -0.78 20.16 -10.58
CA ALA A 170 -1.09 19.09 -9.65
C ALA A 170 -2.58 18.69 -9.69
N ASP A 171 -3.48 19.67 -9.77
CA ASP A 171 -4.92 19.41 -9.83
C ASP A 171 -5.35 18.69 -11.12
N GLU A 172 -4.71 18.98 -12.25
CA GLU A 172 -4.95 18.29 -13.52
C GLU A 172 -4.46 16.85 -13.48
N ALA A 173 -3.24 16.64 -12.97
CA ALA A 173 -2.68 15.31 -12.78
C ALA A 173 -3.57 14.47 -11.84
N VAL A 174 -4.00 15.03 -10.72
CA VAL A 174 -4.90 14.35 -9.77
C VAL A 174 -6.24 14.01 -10.42
N ARG A 175 -6.84 14.93 -11.19
CA ARG A 175 -8.08 14.65 -11.93
C ARG A 175 -7.91 13.53 -12.95
N HIS A 176 -6.78 13.49 -13.65
CA HIS A 176 -6.49 12.43 -14.62
C HIS A 176 -6.33 11.08 -13.93
N ILE A 177 -5.44 10.97 -12.93
CA ILE A 177 -5.20 9.75 -12.17
C ILE A 177 -6.49 9.24 -11.53
N ALA A 178 -7.29 10.12 -10.92
CA ALA A 178 -8.56 9.72 -10.32
C ALA A 178 -9.50 9.09 -11.35
N ARG A 179 -9.55 9.66 -12.56
CA ARG A 179 -10.36 9.11 -13.66
C ARG A 179 -9.82 7.77 -14.15
N PHE A 180 -8.50 7.65 -14.32
CA PHE A 180 -7.85 6.39 -14.70
C PHE A 180 -8.18 5.29 -13.69
N ILE A 181 -7.91 5.52 -12.40
CA ILE A 181 -8.18 4.55 -11.33
C ILE A 181 -9.66 4.18 -11.24
N SER A 182 -10.59 5.12 -11.49
CA SER A 182 -12.02 4.83 -11.44
C SER A 182 -12.53 3.95 -12.60
N ASN A 183 -11.77 3.84 -13.69
CA ASN A 183 -12.13 3.04 -14.86
C ASN A 183 -11.43 1.67 -14.89
N LEU A 184 -10.52 1.42 -13.94
CA LEU A 184 -9.72 0.20 -13.83
C LEU A 184 -10.48 -0.98 -13.20
#